data_AF-A0A565CTK6-F1
#
_entry.id   AF-A0A565CTK6-F1
#
_cell.length_a   1.000
_cell.length_b   1.000
_cell.length_c   1.000
_cell.angle_alpha   90.00
_cell.angle_beta   90.00
_cell.angle_gamma   90.00
#
_symmetry.space_group_name_H-M   'P 1'
#
loop_
_entity.id
_entity.type
_entity.pdbx_description
1 polymer ?
#
loop_
_entity_poly.entity_id
_entity_poly.type
_entity_poly.pdbx_seq_one_letter_code
_entity_poly.pdbx_strand_id
1 'polypeptide(L)'
;MDFKARHLQVKETRQSFFDEGYLDSQYTQIEALTKDGNLDFVVEVITLYFRDSPNVIAALEHEFIGAIKVHKELNKAYTFLEAGNIEGIKAALRDIKKEHSELRAKFETYFQLMRQAGPTELAVNSS
;
A
#
# COMPACT_ATOMS: atom_id res chain seq x y z
N MET A 1 -18.63 8.01 -33.85
CA MET A 1 -17.83 8.53 -32.73
C MET A 1 -16.59 9.21 -33.29
N ASP A 2 -16.40 10.50 -33.04
CA ASP A 2 -15.27 11.27 -33.56
C ASP A 2 -13.95 10.81 -32.92
N PHE A 3 -13.01 10.37 -33.75
CA PHE A 3 -11.69 9.89 -33.33
C PHE A 3 -10.84 11.03 -32.75
N LYS A 4 -11.07 12.27 -33.20
CA LYS A 4 -10.37 13.46 -32.69
C LYS A 4 -10.77 13.77 -31.26
N ALA A 5 -12.06 13.75 -30.95
CA ALA A 5 -12.56 13.95 -29.59
C ALA A 5 -11.94 12.95 -28.60
N ARG A 6 -11.84 11.67 -28.97
CA ARG A 6 -11.22 10.64 -28.14
C ARG A 6 -9.71 10.84 -27.95
N HIS A 7 -8.99 11.26 -29.00
CA HIS A 7 -7.56 11.58 -28.87
C HIS A 7 -7.30 12.79 -27.98
N LEU A 8 -8.16 13.81 -28.07
CA LEU A 8 -8.07 14.97 -27.20
C LEU A 8 -8.29 14.57 -25.75
N GLN A 9 -9.34 13.78 -25.47
CA GLN A 9 -9.63 13.30 -24.12
C GLN A 9 -8.47 12.50 -23.53
N VAL A 10 -7.82 11.61 -24.30
CA VAL A 10 -6.62 10.87 -23.83
C VAL A 10 -5.48 11.82 -23.46
N LYS A 11 -5.23 12.86 -24.27
CA LYS A 11 -4.19 13.85 -23.97
C LYS A 11 -4.50 14.66 -22.72
N GLU A 12 -5.75 15.07 -22.56
CA GLU A 12 -6.22 15.82 -21.38
C GLU A 12 -6.11 14.99 -20.11
N THR A 13 -6.57 13.73 -20.13
CA THR A 13 -6.43 12.81 -18.99
C THR A 13 -4.96 12.54 -18.66
N ARG A 14 -4.11 12.30 -19.68
CA ARG A 14 -2.67 12.12 -19.45
C ARG A 14 -2.08 13.36 -18.78
N GLN A 15 -2.41 14.56 -19.26
CA GLN A 15 -1.88 15.81 -18.70
C GLN A 15 -2.33 16.02 -17.25
N SER A 16 -3.58 15.70 -16.92
CA SER A 16 -4.10 15.87 -15.56
C SER A 16 -3.32 15.04 -14.53
N PHE A 17 -2.84 13.84 -14.90
CA PHE A 17 -1.99 13.05 -14.01
C PHE A 17 -0.69 13.77 -13.59
N PHE A 18 -0.12 14.61 -14.45
CA PHE A 18 1.07 15.41 -14.12
C PHE A 18 0.68 16.67 -13.34
N ASP A 19 -0.38 17.36 -13.78
CA ASP A 19 -0.84 18.60 -13.15
C ASP A 19 -1.31 18.37 -11.69
N GLU A 20 -1.91 17.20 -11.42
CA GLU A 20 -2.37 16.78 -10.10
C GLU A 20 -1.26 16.09 -9.27
N GLY A 21 -0.08 15.83 -9.85
CA GLY A 21 1.08 15.26 -9.15
C GLY A 21 1.04 13.74 -8.94
N TYR A 22 0.20 13.00 -9.67
CA TYR A 22 0.20 11.53 -9.65
C TYR A 22 1.39 10.92 -10.40
N LEU A 23 1.89 11.61 -11.44
CA LEU A 23 3.01 11.17 -12.26
C LEU A 23 4.05 12.28 -12.39
N ASP A 24 5.32 11.89 -12.48
CA ASP A 24 6.44 12.80 -12.71
C ASP A 24 7.18 12.47 -14.02
N SER A 25 8.30 13.17 -14.25
CA SER A 25 9.12 12.99 -15.46
C SER A 25 9.59 11.55 -15.72
N GLN A 26 9.61 10.68 -14.71
CA GLN A 26 9.97 9.27 -14.88
C GLN A 26 8.93 8.51 -15.71
N TYR A 27 7.65 8.84 -15.59
CA TYR A 27 6.60 8.20 -16.41
C TYR A 27 6.81 8.47 -17.90
N THR A 28 7.25 9.68 -18.26
CA THR A 28 7.61 10.02 -19.66
C THR A 28 8.75 9.14 -20.18
N GLN A 29 9.69 8.73 -19.32
CA GLN A 29 10.76 7.80 -19.71
C GLN A 29 10.19 6.40 -19.99
N ILE A 30 9.22 5.94 -19.20
CA ILE A 30 8.53 4.65 -19.42
C ILE A 30 7.78 4.67 -20.75
N GLU A 31 7.07 5.75 -21.07
CA GLU A 31 6.40 5.91 -22.37
C GLU A 31 7.40 5.96 -23.53
N ALA A 32 8.56 6.59 -23.36
CA ALA A 32 9.60 6.66 -24.39
C ALA A 32 10.24 5.29 -24.71
N LEU A 33 10.07 4.28 -23.84
CA LEU A 33 10.50 2.90 -24.11
C LEU A 33 9.54 2.15 -25.05
N THR A 34 8.35 2.70 -25.33
CA THR A 34 7.44 2.11 -26.31
C THR A 34 8.03 2.21 -27.72
N LYS A 35 8.05 1.08 -28.42
CA LYS A 35 8.41 1.04 -29.84
C LYS A 35 7.14 1.13 -30.68
N ASP A 36 7.16 1.96 -31.71
CA ASP A 36 6.12 2.04 -32.74
C ASP A 36 4.70 2.38 -32.23
N GLY A 37 4.60 3.04 -31.07
CA GLY A 37 3.31 3.40 -30.46
C GLY A 37 2.57 2.23 -29.79
N ASN A 38 3.23 1.08 -29.59
CA ASN A 38 2.67 -0.02 -28.82
C ASN A 38 2.70 0.28 -27.31
N LEU A 39 1.53 0.43 -26.71
CA LEU A 39 1.35 0.71 -25.28
C LEU A 39 1.40 -0.54 -24.39
N ASP A 40 1.50 -1.74 -24.94
CA ASP A 40 1.52 -3.00 -24.18
C ASP A 40 2.57 -3.00 -23.07
N PHE A 41 3.76 -2.45 -23.36
CA PHE A 41 4.82 -2.32 -22.37
C PHE A 41 4.43 -1.41 -21.20
N VAL A 42 3.83 -0.24 -21.48
CA VAL A 42 3.37 0.69 -20.43
C VAL A 42 2.26 0.04 -19.61
N VAL A 43 1.31 -0.61 -20.29
CA VAL A 43 0.22 -1.33 -19.64
C VAL A 43 0.76 -2.43 -18.73
N GLU A 44 1.75 -3.20 -19.19
CA GLU A 44 2.38 -4.25 -18.39
C GLU A 44 3.09 -3.68 -17.17
N VAL A 45 3.95 -2.67 -17.33
CA VAL A 45 4.68 -2.04 -16.21
C VAL A 45 3.71 -1.50 -15.15
N ILE A 46 2.65 -0.80 -15.56
CA ILE A 46 1.65 -0.25 -14.65
C ILE A 46 0.84 -1.37 -13.97
N THR A 47 0.50 -2.42 -14.72
CA THR A 47 -0.18 -3.60 -14.18
C THR A 47 0.67 -4.31 -13.13
N LEU A 48 1.97 -4.52 -13.42
CA LEU A 48 2.93 -5.10 -12.49
C LEU A 48 3.08 -4.25 -11.23
N TYR A 49 3.22 -2.93 -11.37
CA TYR A 49 3.32 -2.01 -10.24
C TYR A 49 2.12 -2.13 -9.29
N PHE A 50 0.88 -2.07 -9.82
CA PHE A 50 -0.31 -2.17 -8.98
C PHE A 50 -0.55 -3.58 -8.42
N ARG A 51 -0.09 -4.62 -9.10
CA ARG A 51 -0.15 -5.99 -8.60
C ARG A 51 0.80 -6.22 -7.43
N ASP A 52 2.03 -5.73 -7.53
CA ASP A 52 3.13 -6.13 -6.63
C ASP A 52 3.37 -5.13 -5.48
N SER A 53 3.10 -3.82 -5.69
CA SER A 53 3.33 -2.78 -4.67
C SER A 53 2.57 -2.96 -3.35
N PRO A 54 1.32 -3.49 -3.29
CA PRO A 54 0.64 -3.69 -2.01
C PRO A 54 1.39 -4.64 -1.07
N ASN A 55 2.06 -5.65 -1.62
CA ASN A 55 2.84 -6.61 -0.83
C ASN A 55 4.08 -5.95 -0.22
N VAL A 56 4.76 -5.10 -1.01
CA VAL A 56 5.94 -4.34 -0.55
C VAL A 56 5.55 -3.34 0.53
N ILE A 57 4.45 -2.61 0.33
CA ILE A 57 3.94 -1.64 1.32
C ILE A 57 3.59 -2.35 2.62
N ALA A 58 2.83 -3.46 2.56
CA ALA A 58 2.47 -4.24 3.74
C ALA A 58 3.70 -4.81 4.49
N ALA A 59 4.74 -5.20 3.76
CA ALA A 59 6.00 -5.65 4.35
C ALA A 59 6.73 -4.49 5.06
N LEU A 60 6.81 -3.31 4.43
CA LEU A 60 7.43 -2.12 5.04
C LEU A 60 6.67 -1.64 6.28
N GLU A 61 5.34 -1.63 6.25
CA GLU A 61 4.50 -1.32 7.42
C GLU A 61 4.76 -2.30 8.57
N HIS A 62 4.90 -3.59 8.27
CA HIS A 62 5.26 -4.59 9.26
C HIS A 62 6.63 -4.32 9.87
N GLU A 63 7.68 -4.17 9.06
CA GLU A 63 9.04 -3.95 9.55
C GLU A 63 9.17 -2.66 10.36
N PHE A 64 8.36 -1.64 10.08
CA PHE A 64 8.42 -0.37 10.79
C PHE A 64 7.93 -0.45 12.24
N ILE A 65 6.86 -1.21 12.53
CA ILE A 65 6.26 -1.27 13.88
C ILE A 65 6.22 -2.68 14.51
N GLY A 66 6.59 -3.72 13.78
CA GLY A 66 6.58 -5.12 14.25
C GLY A 66 5.18 -5.69 14.52
N ALA A 67 4.15 -5.29 13.75
CA ALA A 67 2.76 -5.69 13.95
C ALA A 67 2.47 -7.15 13.53
N ILE A 68 3.13 -8.11 14.17
CA ILE A 68 3.20 -9.53 13.75
C ILE A 68 1.83 -10.21 13.57
N LYS A 69 0.84 -9.89 14.42
CA LYS A 69 -0.51 -10.47 14.33
C LYS A 69 -1.29 -9.94 13.12
N VAL A 70 -1.20 -8.65 12.83
CA VAL A 70 -1.83 -8.04 11.65
C VAL A 70 -1.20 -8.60 10.37
N HIS A 71 0.14 -8.70 10.35
CA HIS A 71 0.87 -9.24 9.21
C HIS A 71 0.53 -10.71 8.93
N LYS A 72 0.38 -11.53 9.97
CA LYS A 72 -0.07 -12.92 9.81
C LYS A 72 -1.41 -13.02 9.09
N GLU A 73 -2.38 -12.18 9.44
CA GLU A 73 -3.70 -12.19 8.81
C GLU A 73 -3.67 -11.59 7.38
N LEU A 74 -2.79 -10.62 7.11
CA LEU A 74 -2.50 -10.13 5.76
C LEU A 74 -1.95 -11.24 4.85
N ASN A 75 -0.99 -12.03 5.32
CA ASN A 75 -0.45 -13.16 4.56
C ASN A 75 -1.54 -14.19 4.20
N LYS A 76 -2.47 -14.47 5.12
CA LYS A 76 -3.62 -15.33 4.80
C LYS A 76 -4.51 -14.72 3.71
N ALA A 77 -4.77 -13.42 3.77
CA ALA A 77 -5.55 -12.72 2.74
C ALA A 77 -4.89 -12.83 1.37
N TYR A 78 -3.56 -12.69 1.28
CA TYR A 78 -2.81 -12.88 0.03
C TYR A 78 -2.93 -14.31 -0.50
N THR A 79 -2.76 -15.33 0.34
CA THR A 79 -2.96 -16.72 -0.07
C THR A 79 -4.37 -16.97 -0.62
N PHE A 80 -5.40 -16.38 0.00
CA PHE A 80 -6.76 -16.49 -0.52
C PHE A 80 -6.99 -15.70 -1.81
N LEU A 81 -6.32 -14.57 -1.99
CA LEU A 81 -6.35 -13.78 -3.23
C LEU A 81 -5.77 -14.60 -4.40
N GLU A 82 -4.60 -15.20 -4.22
CA GLU A 82 -3.95 -16.07 -5.21
C GLU A 82 -4.83 -17.27 -5.58
N ALA A 83 -5.55 -17.83 -4.60
CA ALA A 83 -6.47 -18.93 -4.81
C ALA A 83 -7.85 -18.53 -5.38
N GLY A 84 -8.11 -17.22 -5.58
CA GLY A 84 -9.43 -16.72 -6.00
C GLY A 84 -10.55 -17.00 -4.97
N ASN A 85 -10.21 -17.25 -3.70
CA ASN A 85 -11.15 -17.63 -2.65
C ASN A 85 -11.75 -16.40 -1.97
N ILE A 86 -12.88 -15.92 -2.50
CA ILE A 86 -13.55 -14.70 -2.03
C ILE A 86 -14.00 -14.79 -0.56
N GLU A 87 -14.54 -15.93 -0.12
CA GLU A 87 -14.99 -16.08 1.28
C GLU A 87 -13.81 -16.13 2.25
N GLY A 88 -12.69 -16.75 1.85
CA GLY A 88 -11.42 -16.69 2.58
C GLY A 88 -10.89 -15.27 2.71
N ILE A 89 -10.90 -14.50 1.61
CA ILE A 89 -10.52 -13.07 1.62
C ILE A 89 -11.39 -12.28 2.61
N LYS A 90 -12.72 -12.45 2.55
CA LYS A 90 -13.65 -11.75 3.46
C LYS A 90 -13.38 -12.11 4.92
N ALA A 91 -13.08 -13.38 5.22
CA ALA A 91 -12.73 -13.81 6.58
C ALA A 91 -11.42 -13.17 7.06
N ALA A 92 -10.36 -13.27 6.26
CA ALA A 92 -9.06 -12.67 6.58
C ALA A 92 -9.17 -11.15 6.77
N LEU A 93 -9.98 -10.45 5.95
CA LEU A 93 -10.23 -9.01 6.13
C LEU A 93 -10.93 -8.66 7.44
N ARG A 94 -11.83 -9.52 7.95
CA ARG A 94 -12.41 -9.33 9.28
C ARG A 94 -11.34 -9.49 10.37
N ASP A 95 -10.48 -10.50 10.24
CA ASP A 95 -9.44 -10.78 11.22
C ASP A 95 -8.33 -9.70 11.23
N ILE A 96 -7.93 -9.18 10.06
CA ILE A 96 -7.03 -8.02 9.93
C ILE A 96 -7.59 -6.82 10.69
N LYS A 97 -8.87 -6.48 10.46
CA LYS A 97 -9.52 -5.34 11.13
C LYS A 97 -9.56 -5.53 12.65
N LYS A 98 -9.84 -6.75 13.11
CA LYS A 98 -9.85 -7.11 14.52
C LYS A 98 -8.46 -6.91 15.15
N GLU A 99 -7.43 -7.55 14.61
CA GLU A 99 -6.07 -7.49 15.15
C GLU A 99 -5.48 -6.07 15.09
N HIS A 100 -5.79 -5.31 14.04
CA HIS A 100 -5.41 -3.89 13.96
C HIS A 100 -6.08 -3.06 15.05
N SER A 101 -7.38 -3.25 15.30
CA SER A 101 -8.10 -2.55 16.37
C SER A 101 -7.57 -2.92 17.76
N GLU A 102 -7.27 -4.20 18.00
CA GLU A 102 -6.69 -4.68 19.25
C GLU A 102 -5.30 -4.08 19.49
N LEU A 103 -4.44 -4.04 18.46
CA LEU A 103 -3.12 -3.44 18.54
C LEU A 103 -3.21 -1.94 18.87
N ARG A 104 -4.10 -1.22 18.20
CA ARG A 104 -4.36 0.20 18.46
C ARG A 104 -4.80 0.43 19.91
N ALA A 105 -5.74 -0.37 20.41
CA ALA A 105 -6.21 -0.26 21.79
C ALA A 105 -5.08 -0.52 22.80
N LYS A 106 -4.22 -1.51 22.55
CA LYS A 106 -3.06 -1.81 23.39
C LYS A 106 -2.07 -0.65 23.43
N PHE A 107 -1.76 -0.03 22.29
CA PHE A 107 -0.89 1.14 22.25
C PHE A 107 -1.50 2.35 22.97
N GLU A 108 -2.81 2.58 22.83
CA GLU A 108 -3.48 3.66 23.55
C GLU A 108 -3.36 3.47 25.07
N THR A 109 -3.63 2.26 25.58
CA THR A 109 -3.43 1.94 27.00
C THR A 109 -1.97 2.11 27.41
N TYR A 110 -1.03 1.62 26.61
CA TYR A 110 0.41 1.77 26.87
C TYR A 110 0.83 3.24 26.97
N PHE A 111 0.38 4.09 26.03
CA PHE A 111 0.66 5.53 26.06
C PHE A 111 0.01 6.25 27.24
N GLN A 112 -1.17 5.80 27.68
CA GLN A 112 -1.80 6.31 28.91
C GLN A 112 -0.95 5.97 30.15
N LEU A 113 -0.48 4.73 30.27
CA LEU A 113 0.37 4.31 31.38
C LEU A 113 1.71 5.05 31.38
N MET A 114 2.35 5.23 30.22
CA MET A 114 3.60 6.01 30.13
C MET A 114 3.42 7.47 30.56
N ARG A 115 2.31 8.12 30.17
CA ARG A 115 2.01 9.49 30.61
C ARG A 115 1.80 9.58 32.12
N GLN A 116 1.22 8.55 32.74
CA GLN A 116 1.01 8.49 34.19
C GLN A 116 2.28 8.19 34.99
N ALA A 117 3.23 7.44 34.41
CA ALA A 117 4.46 7.02 35.08
C ALA A 117 5.50 8.16 35.27
N GLY A 118 5.37 9.29 34.57
CA GLY A 118 6.37 10.37 34.59
C GLY A 118 7.66 10.02 33.83
N PRO A 119 8.64 10.95 33.69
CA PRO A 119 9.88 10.70 32.97
C PRO A 119 10.72 9.62 33.66
N THR A 120 11.00 8.53 32.95
CA THR A 120 11.80 7.39 33.43
C THR A 120 13.30 7.71 33.35
N GLU A 121 13.81 8.57 34.23
CA GLU A 121 15.26 8.86 34.28
C GLU A 121 16.03 8.08 35.37
N LEU A 122 15.41 7.17 36.14
CA LEU A 122 16.05 6.54 37.32
C LEU A 122 16.11 5.01 37.32
N ALA A 123 16.51 4.37 36.21
CA ALA A 123 16.79 2.93 36.22
C ALA A 123 18.00 2.49 35.37
N VAL A 124 18.97 3.39 35.16
CA VAL A 124 20.29 3.02 34.61
C VAL A 124 21.38 3.70 35.43
N ASN A 125 21.36 3.56 36.75
CA ASN A 125 22.47 3.93 37.66
C ASN A 125 22.33 3.16 38.98
N SER A 126 22.38 1.83 38.90
CA SER A 126 22.58 0.96 40.06
C SER A 126 23.29 -0.30 39.60
N SER A 127 24.59 -0.15 39.28
CA SER A 127 25.58 -1.22 39.28
C SER A 127 26.56 -0.95 40.41
#